data_AF-A0A9J7BRF6-F1
#
_entry.id   AF-A0A9J7BRF6-F1
#
_cell.length_a   1.000
_cell.length_b   1.000
_cell.length_c   1.000
_cell.angle_alpha   90.00
_cell.angle_beta   90.00
_cell.angle_gamma   90.00
#
_symmetry.space_group_name_H-M   'P 1'
#
loop_
_entity.id
_entity.type
_entity.pdbx_description
1 polymer ?
#
loop_
_entity_poly.entity_id
_entity_poly.type
_entity_poly.pdbx_seq_one_letter_code
_entity_poly.pdbx_strand_id
1 'polypeptide(L)'
;MGMFDEVLCNNDLFGAHRGETHQTKSLEPMFGGRLEQYEITPAGRLEFLEYVTEDHSDPNAQGMAKFGGMFAMVFTGGRKDMNYHGWLELSRFGRAKFTDGVMVAFEPERAGANHVGRLLDISAEAMRSPRVPTSDYQLAADLGALGYPGYAHLSSALRDAAEVLLDALDRDNLDARIAEALPWLPLQYPQMNWRWIVAHAKLRNRQNRLGFVVNLSARVAVAKAQCDVAEVLYRVVAELRKARLAANDTFCHVCWPPSERRYAHEKRSRVAAYWNLDTRLTEKDLAWMDLGREVKRGIK
;
A
#
# COMPACT_ATOMS: atom_id res chain seq x y z
N MET A 1 -29.19 26.99 9.77
CA MET A 1 -28.05 26.40 9.02
C MET A 1 -27.16 25.75 10.06
N GLY A 2 -27.04 24.43 10.08
CA GLY A 2 -26.18 23.74 11.04
C GLY A 2 -24.72 24.05 10.72
N MET A 3 -23.97 24.54 11.72
CA MET A 3 -22.51 24.68 11.62
C MET A 3 -21.90 23.27 11.51
N PHE A 4 -21.01 23.08 10.54
CA PHE A 4 -20.29 21.83 10.32
C PHE A 4 -18.85 22.03 10.77
N ASP A 5 -18.28 21.05 11.45
CA ASP A 5 -16.89 21.11 11.85
C ASP A 5 -15.98 20.94 10.65
N GLU A 6 -14.77 21.48 10.74
CA GLU A 6 -13.79 21.47 9.67
C GLU A 6 -12.61 20.58 10.04
N VAL A 7 -12.19 19.74 9.11
CA VAL A 7 -11.08 18.80 9.29
C VAL A 7 -10.03 19.06 8.22
N LEU A 8 -8.85 19.49 8.63
CA LEU A 8 -7.65 19.59 7.80
C LEU A 8 -7.04 18.20 7.58
N CYS A 9 -6.89 17.81 6.33
CA CYS A 9 -6.47 16.47 5.93
C CYS A 9 -4.99 16.44 5.54
N ASN A 10 -4.08 16.24 6.51
CA ASN A 10 -2.63 16.28 6.27
C ASN A 10 -1.93 14.92 6.14
N ASN A 11 -2.68 13.82 6.19
CA ASN A 11 -2.16 12.47 5.99
C ASN A 11 -1.87 12.17 4.51
N ASP A 12 -0.80 11.44 4.22
CA ASP A 12 -0.42 11.04 2.86
C ASP A 12 -1.45 10.14 2.17
N LEU A 13 -2.30 9.44 2.94
CA LEU A 13 -3.41 8.64 2.41
C LEU A 13 -4.45 9.46 1.64
N PHE A 14 -4.47 10.78 1.82
CA PHE A 14 -5.36 11.68 1.10
C PHE A 14 -4.82 12.07 -0.29
N GLY A 15 -3.56 11.72 -0.60
CA GLY A 15 -2.97 11.91 -1.92
C GLY A 15 -3.03 13.37 -2.39
N ALA A 16 -3.73 13.61 -3.49
CA ALA A 16 -3.89 14.94 -4.07
C ALA A 16 -4.66 15.92 -3.16
N HIS A 17 -5.48 15.40 -2.23
CA HIS A 17 -6.27 16.19 -1.28
C HIS A 17 -5.52 16.47 0.03
N ARG A 18 -4.22 16.13 0.10
CA ARG A 18 -3.40 16.47 1.26
C ARG A 18 -3.29 17.98 1.41
N GLY A 19 -3.63 18.48 2.60
CA GLY A 19 -3.69 19.91 2.93
C GLY A 19 -5.03 20.57 2.64
N GLU A 20 -6.02 19.83 2.12
CA GLU A 20 -7.38 20.33 1.97
C GLU A 20 -8.16 20.26 3.29
N THR A 21 -9.18 21.11 3.42
CA THR A 21 -10.08 21.13 4.57
C THR A 21 -11.46 20.65 4.14
N HIS A 22 -12.00 19.67 4.87
CA HIS A 22 -13.31 19.07 4.58
C HIS A 22 -14.25 19.23 5.76
N GLN A 23 -15.55 19.37 5.46
CA GLN A 23 -16.58 19.48 6.50
C GLN A 23 -16.97 18.11 7.04
N THR A 24 -17.20 18.02 8.35
CA THR A 24 -17.70 16.82 9.02
C THR A 24 -18.92 17.12 9.90
N LYS A 25 -19.72 16.08 10.13
CA LYS A 25 -20.83 16.08 11.12
C LYS A 25 -20.65 14.98 12.17
N SER A 26 -19.56 14.23 12.08
CA SER A 26 -19.31 13.04 12.89
C SER A 26 -18.64 13.38 14.22
N LEU A 27 -18.09 14.58 14.32
CA LEU A 27 -17.64 15.18 15.57
C LEU A 27 -18.83 16.02 16.03
N GLU A 28 -19.44 15.63 17.15
CA GLU A 28 -20.43 16.51 17.78
C GLU A 28 -19.64 17.65 18.43
N PRO A 29 -20.07 18.91 18.29
CA PRO A 29 -19.33 20.03 18.85
C PRO A 29 -19.24 19.86 20.36
N MET A 30 -18.03 19.68 20.89
CA MET A 30 -17.82 19.48 22.33
C MET A 30 -18.29 20.70 23.13
N PHE A 31 -18.40 21.88 22.47
CA PHE A 31 -18.79 23.14 23.09
C PHE A 31 -20.00 23.81 22.45
N GLY A 32 -20.97 23.03 21.96
CA GLY A 32 -22.35 23.50 21.82
C GLY A 32 -22.56 24.76 20.96
N GLY A 33 -21.96 24.79 19.76
CA GLY A 33 -22.35 25.75 18.71
C GLY A 33 -21.27 26.67 18.16
N ARG A 34 -19.99 26.27 18.18
CA ARG A 34 -18.93 26.96 17.44
C ARG A 34 -18.34 26.03 16.36
N LEU A 35 -17.88 26.60 15.24
CA LEU A 35 -17.11 25.86 14.23
C LEU A 35 -15.83 25.35 14.90
N GLU A 36 -15.67 24.04 15.01
CA GLU A 36 -14.47 23.44 15.58
C GLU A 36 -13.54 23.00 14.43
N GLN A 37 -12.25 23.32 14.55
CA GLN A 37 -11.22 22.95 13.58
C GLN A 37 -10.41 21.78 14.13
N TYR A 38 -10.28 20.76 13.30
CA TYR A 38 -9.56 19.53 13.58
C TYR A 38 -8.50 19.29 12.52
N GLU A 39 -7.47 18.52 12.84
CA GLU A 39 -6.49 18.06 11.88
C GLU A 39 -6.32 16.54 11.98
N ILE A 40 -6.31 15.89 10.82
CA ILE A 40 -5.75 14.56 10.67
C ILE A 40 -4.29 14.75 10.29
N THR A 41 -3.40 14.56 11.27
CA THR A 41 -1.97 14.84 11.12
C THR A 41 -1.31 13.95 10.05
N PRO A 42 -0.09 14.27 9.60
CA PRO A 42 0.69 13.38 8.72
C PRO A 42 0.87 11.97 9.30
N ALA A 43 0.92 11.83 10.63
CA ALA A 43 1.00 10.55 11.33
C ALA A 43 -0.37 9.84 11.46
N GLY A 44 -1.46 10.46 11.01
CA GLY A 44 -2.81 9.92 11.07
C GLY A 44 -3.49 10.09 12.42
N ARG A 45 -3.04 11.01 13.28
CA ARG A 45 -3.73 11.34 14.54
C ARG A 45 -4.83 12.36 14.27
N LEU A 46 -6.00 12.18 14.89
CA LEU A 46 -7.05 13.22 14.91
C LEU A 46 -6.85 14.14 16.11
N GLU A 47 -6.53 15.39 15.84
CA GLU A 47 -6.25 16.40 16.86
C GLU A 47 -7.20 17.59 16.71
N PHE A 48 -7.67 18.12 17.83
CA PHE A 48 -8.37 19.40 17.89
C PHE A 48 -7.37 20.54 17.89
N LEU A 49 -7.60 21.55 17.04
CA LEU A 49 -6.78 22.75 16.95
C LEU A 49 -7.35 23.82 17.88
N GLU A 50 -6.61 24.17 18.93
CA GLU A 50 -7.04 25.22 19.85
C GLU A 50 -6.97 26.58 19.16
N TYR A 51 -8.04 27.36 19.28
CA TYR A 51 -8.12 28.69 18.70
C TYR A 51 -8.75 29.68 19.67
N VAL A 52 -8.47 30.96 19.43
CA VAL A 52 -9.21 32.08 20.02
C VAL A 52 -9.95 32.82 18.92
N THR A 53 -11.05 33.46 19.29
CA THR A 53 -11.80 34.30 18.37
C THR A 53 -11.41 35.75 18.61
N GLU A 54 -10.91 36.40 17.57
CA GLU A 54 -10.53 37.81 17.58
C GLU A 54 -11.46 38.62 16.69
N ASP A 55 -11.66 39.88 17.04
CA ASP A 55 -12.40 40.82 16.19
C ASP A 55 -11.42 41.59 15.32
N HIS A 56 -11.40 41.28 14.04
CA HIS A 56 -10.55 41.94 13.02
C HIS A 56 -11.36 42.91 12.17
N SER A 57 -12.56 43.32 12.63
CA SER A 57 -13.41 44.27 11.93
C SER A 57 -12.69 45.60 11.70
N ASP A 58 -12.76 46.13 10.47
CA ASP A 58 -12.30 47.49 10.19
C ASP A 58 -13.34 48.50 10.71
N PRO A 59 -13.03 49.28 11.76
CA PRO A 59 -13.99 50.22 12.35
C PRO A 59 -14.38 51.35 11.39
N ASN A 60 -13.58 51.60 10.35
CA ASN A 60 -13.79 52.67 9.37
C ASN A 60 -14.52 52.21 8.11
N ALA A 61 -14.72 50.90 7.93
CA ALA A 61 -15.48 50.36 6.81
C ALA A 61 -16.98 50.67 6.96
N GLN A 62 -17.66 50.96 5.83
CA GLN A 62 -19.09 51.29 5.80
C GLN A 62 -19.94 50.12 5.31
N GLY A 63 -21.19 50.05 5.79
CA GLY A 63 -22.13 49.01 5.39
C GLY A 63 -21.72 47.62 5.86
N MET A 64 -22.01 46.59 5.04
CA MET A 64 -21.73 45.18 5.38
C MET A 64 -20.23 44.87 5.49
N ALA A 65 -19.36 45.71 4.92
CA ALA A 65 -17.91 45.53 5.01
C ALA A 65 -17.36 45.77 6.43
N LYS A 66 -18.08 46.51 7.28
CA LYS A 66 -17.70 46.73 8.69
C LYS A 66 -17.68 45.45 9.53
N PHE A 67 -18.43 44.43 9.10
CA PHE A 67 -18.47 43.13 9.79
C PHE A 67 -17.44 42.13 9.21
N GLY A 68 -16.67 42.52 8.19
CA GLY A 68 -15.61 41.69 7.65
C GLY A 68 -14.48 41.54 8.65
N GLY A 69 -14.26 40.33 9.16
CA GLY A 69 -13.28 40.04 10.21
C GLY A 69 -13.86 39.92 11.62
N MET A 70 -15.16 40.20 11.79
CA MET A 70 -15.85 39.91 13.04
C MET A 70 -15.86 38.38 13.24
N PHE A 71 -15.27 37.92 14.34
CA PHE A 71 -15.06 36.51 14.68
C PHE A 71 -13.97 35.76 13.88
N ALA A 72 -12.87 36.42 13.54
CA ALA A 72 -11.70 35.73 12.97
C ALA A 72 -11.15 34.67 13.95
N MET A 73 -11.03 33.43 13.48
CA MET A 73 -10.42 32.34 14.27
C MET A 73 -8.90 32.41 14.13
N VAL A 74 -8.19 32.54 15.25
CA VAL A 74 -6.74 32.58 15.30
C VAL A 74 -6.24 31.38 16.08
N PHE A 75 -5.45 30.53 15.42
CA PHE A 75 -4.86 29.33 16.02
C PHE A 75 -3.87 29.72 17.12
N THR A 76 -4.04 29.18 18.33
CA THR A 76 -3.21 29.54 19.49
C THR A 76 -1.91 28.74 19.57
N GLY A 77 -1.72 27.74 18.69
CA GLY A 77 -0.62 26.78 18.78
C GLY A 77 -0.92 25.55 19.62
N GLY A 78 -2.01 25.56 20.40
CA GLY A 78 -2.44 24.44 21.23
C GLY A 78 -3.05 23.31 20.39
N ARG A 79 -2.72 22.06 20.72
CA ARG A 79 -3.21 20.87 20.01
C ARG A 79 -3.63 19.85 21.05
N LYS A 80 -4.83 19.31 20.90
CA LYS A 80 -5.37 18.32 21.83
C LYS A 80 -5.73 17.05 21.08
N ASP A 81 -5.18 15.93 21.53
CA ASP A 81 -5.54 14.64 20.98
C ASP A 81 -6.96 14.25 21.38
N MET A 82 -7.75 13.82 20.39
CA MET A 82 -9.14 13.50 20.60
C MET A 82 -9.39 12.07 21.07
N ASN A 83 -8.40 11.16 20.97
CA ASN A 83 -8.58 9.72 21.21
C ASN A 83 -9.86 9.16 20.55
N TYR A 84 -10.23 9.72 19.40
CA TYR A 84 -11.50 9.43 18.74
C TYR A 84 -11.56 7.97 18.27
N HIS A 85 -12.70 7.32 18.52
CA HIS A 85 -12.94 5.93 18.12
C HIS A 85 -14.25 5.87 17.34
N GLY A 86 -14.18 5.77 16.02
CA GLY A 86 -15.36 5.98 15.19
C GLY A 86 -15.05 6.18 13.72
N TRP A 87 -16.12 6.32 12.93
CA TRP A 87 -16.01 6.75 11.53
C TRP A 87 -16.26 8.25 11.46
N LEU A 88 -15.28 8.97 10.90
CA LEU A 88 -15.33 10.40 10.62
C LEU A 88 -15.73 10.59 9.16
N GLU A 89 -16.93 11.12 8.91
CA GLU A 89 -17.41 11.43 7.56
C GLU A 89 -16.85 12.79 7.10
N LEU A 90 -16.21 12.83 5.94
CA LEU A 90 -15.62 14.01 5.30
C LEU A 90 -16.42 14.32 4.03
N SER A 91 -17.19 15.40 4.07
CA SER A 91 -18.16 15.72 3.02
C SER A 91 -17.51 15.80 1.62
N ARG A 92 -18.11 15.11 0.65
CA ARG A 92 -17.69 15.07 -0.76
C ARG A 92 -16.30 14.46 -0.99
N PHE A 93 -15.73 13.82 0.03
CA PHE A 93 -14.37 13.31 0.01
C PHE A 93 -14.29 11.84 0.44
N GLY A 94 -15.02 11.45 1.48
CA GLY A 94 -15.03 10.08 1.97
C GLY A 94 -15.25 9.99 3.47
N ARG A 95 -14.80 8.90 4.09
CA ARG A 95 -14.83 8.73 5.54
C ARG A 95 -13.59 8.02 6.05
N ALA A 96 -13.09 8.43 7.20
CA ALA A 96 -11.91 7.86 7.84
C ALA A 96 -12.29 7.12 9.13
N LYS A 97 -11.77 5.91 9.34
CA LYS A 97 -11.94 5.15 10.58
C LYS A 97 -10.80 5.48 11.53
N PHE A 98 -11.14 5.75 12.78
CA PHE A 98 -10.20 5.94 13.87
C PHE A 98 -10.40 4.92 14.98
N THR A 99 -9.29 4.53 15.59
CA THR A 99 -9.19 3.76 16.83
C THR A 99 -8.23 4.50 17.74
N ASP A 100 -8.72 4.95 18.90
CA ASP A 100 -7.94 5.65 19.93
C ASP A 100 -7.16 6.86 19.37
N GLY A 101 -7.82 7.62 18.49
CA GLY A 101 -7.28 8.81 17.84
C GLY A 101 -6.38 8.53 16.64
N VAL A 102 -6.03 7.26 16.36
CA VAL A 102 -5.23 6.88 15.19
C VAL A 102 -6.12 6.46 14.03
N MET A 103 -5.87 7.02 12.86
CA MET A 103 -6.53 6.61 11.62
C MET A 103 -6.08 5.21 11.22
N VAL A 104 -7.04 4.30 11.08
CA VAL A 104 -6.81 2.88 10.75
C VAL A 104 -7.39 2.50 9.39
N ALA A 105 -8.28 3.33 8.82
CA ALA A 105 -8.79 3.15 7.46
C ALA A 105 -9.28 4.47 6.86
N PHE A 106 -9.35 4.56 5.54
CA PHE A 106 -9.99 5.65 4.81
C PHE A 106 -10.76 5.09 3.60
N GLU A 107 -12.00 5.52 3.43
CA GLU A 107 -12.91 5.15 2.35
C GLU A 107 -13.29 6.40 1.56
N PRO A 108 -12.76 6.63 0.36
CA PRO A 108 -13.13 7.80 -0.44
C PRO A 108 -14.59 7.72 -0.91
N GLU A 109 -15.26 8.87 -0.99
CA GLU A 109 -16.63 8.96 -1.49
C GLU A 109 -16.64 8.59 -2.97
N ARG A 110 -17.49 7.64 -3.37
CA ARG A 110 -17.57 7.18 -4.75
C ARG A 110 -18.15 8.31 -5.61
N ALA A 111 -17.30 8.99 -6.37
CA ALA A 111 -17.74 9.97 -7.35
C ALA A 111 -18.79 9.35 -8.27
N GLY A 112 -19.96 9.98 -8.32
CA GLY A 112 -21.08 9.56 -9.16
C GLY A 112 -20.65 9.43 -10.62
N ALA A 113 -21.06 8.32 -11.22
CA ALA A 113 -20.85 7.99 -12.62
C ALA A 113 -21.29 9.14 -13.54
N ASN A 114 -20.33 9.84 -14.15
CA ASN A 114 -20.51 10.52 -15.42
C ASN A 114 -19.17 10.57 -16.17
N HIS A 115 -19.23 10.03 -17.39
CA HIS A 115 -18.23 10.02 -18.46
C HIS A 115 -17.01 10.93 -18.27
N VAL A 116 -15.80 10.36 -18.15
CA VAL A 116 -14.78 10.26 -19.22
C VAL A 116 -13.67 9.30 -18.77
N GLY A 117 -13.34 8.30 -19.59
CA GLY A 117 -11.98 7.76 -19.66
C GLY A 117 -11.72 6.41 -18.96
N ARG A 118 -12.05 5.33 -19.66
CA ARG A 118 -11.55 3.94 -19.48
C ARG A 118 -10.09 3.86 -18.99
N LEU A 119 -9.89 3.59 -17.70
CA LEU A 119 -8.77 2.87 -17.08
C LEU A 119 -9.04 2.96 -15.58
N LEU A 120 -8.89 1.87 -14.82
CA LEU A 120 -9.08 1.76 -13.35
C LEU A 120 -10.40 1.12 -12.83
N ASP A 121 -11.01 0.20 -13.57
CA ASP A 121 -11.93 -0.81 -12.97
C ASP A 121 -11.16 -1.95 -12.27
N ILE A 122 -10.25 -1.65 -11.33
CA ILE A 122 -9.54 -2.68 -10.53
C ILE A 122 -9.63 -2.43 -9.01
N SER A 123 -10.18 -1.30 -8.56
CA SER A 123 -9.90 -0.79 -7.20
C SER A 123 -10.89 -1.19 -6.09
N ALA A 124 -11.97 -1.94 -6.37
CA ALA A 124 -12.92 -2.34 -5.32
C ALA A 124 -12.49 -3.57 -4.51
N GLU A 125 -11.78 -4.53 -5.14
CA GLU A 125 -11.26 -5.72 -4.46
C GLU A 125 -9.88 -5.50 -3.84
N ALA A 126 -9.19 -4.44 -4.29
CA ALA A 126 -7.89 -4.00 -3.82
C ALA A 126 -7.85 -3.51 -2.37
N MET A 127 -8.99 -3.05 -1.86
CA MET A 127 -9.14 -2.39 -0.56
C MET A 127 -9.84 -3.29 0.47
N ARG A 128 -9.77 -4.62 0.35
CA ARG A 128 -10.15 -5.51 1.46
C ARG A 128 -9.11 -5.45 2.57
N SER A 129 -9.43 -4.67 3.62
CA SER A 129 -8.95 -4.70 5.01
C SER A 129 -7.43 -4.63 5.26
N PRO A 130 -6.95 -3.86 6.26
CA PRO A 130 -5.59 -4.04 6.74
C PRO A 130 -5.51 -5.45 7.34
N ARG A 131 -4.99 -6.41 6.58
CA ARG A 131 -4.53 -7.66 7.20
C ARG A 131 -3.37 -7.26 8.10
N VAL A 132 -3.43 -7.62 9.37
CA VAL A 132 -2.27 -7.58 10.28
C VAL A 132 -1.07 -8.07 9.47
N PRO A 133 0.08 -7.33 9.45
CA PRO A 133 1.26 -7.77 8.74
C PRO A 133 1.50 -9.22 9.09
N THR A 134 1.33 -10.07 8.09
CA THR A 134 1.37 -11.50 8.28
C THR A 134 2.77 -11.81 8.83
N SER A 135 2.95 -12.71 9.80
CA SER A 135 4.32 -12.98 10.26
C SER A 135 5.13 -13.69 9.17
N ASP A 136 6.46 -13.73 9.24
CA ASP A 136 7.27 -14.55 8.33
C ASP A 136 6.89 -16.03 8.46
N TYR A 137 6.55 -16.48 9.66
CA TYR A 137 5.99 -17.82 9.89
C TYR A 137 4.70 -18.05 9.11
N GLN A 138 3.79 -17.07 9.11
CA GLN A 138 2.53 -17.22 8.39
C GLN A 138 2.73 -17.17 6.86
N LEU A 139 3.66 -16.38 6.33
CA LEU A 139 4.02 -16.47 4.89
C LEU A 139 4.63 -17.82 4.53
N ALA A 140 5.51 -18.36 5.37
CA ALA A 140 6.05 -19.69 5.17
C ALA A 140 4.93 -20.74 5.17
N ALA A 141 3.97 -20.62 6.09
CA ALA A 141 2.80 -21.49 6.13
C ALA A 141 1.88 -21.32 4.91
N ASP A 142 1.71 -20.11 4.39
CA ASP A 142 0.92 -19.83 3.19
C ASP A 142 1.59 -20.44 1.94
N LEU A 143 2.92 -20.34 1.83
CA LEU A 143 3.71 -21.02 0.80
C LEU A 143 3.58 -22.54 0.92
N GLY A 144 3.62 -23.07 2.14
CA GLY A 144 3.40 -24.49 2.44
C GLY A 144 2.03 -24.98 1.99
N ALA A 145 0.97 -24.23 2.31
CA ALA A 145 -0.40 -24.54 1.87
C ALA A 145 -0.57 -24.45 0.34
N LEU A 146 0.18 -23.58 -0.33
CA LEU A 146 0.27 -23.53 -1.79
C LEU A 146 1.09 -24.68 -2.40
N GLY A 147 1.74 -25.51 -1.58
CA GLY A 147 2.48 -26.70 -2.03
C GLY A 147 3.98 -26.49 -2.18
N TYR A 148 4.56 -25.42 -1.62
CA TYR A 148 6.00 -25.22 -1.66
C TYR A 148 6.72 -26.27 -0.79
N PRO A 149 7.63 -27.10 -1.35
CA PRO A 149 8.21 -28.22 -0.61
C PRO A 149 8.98 -27.82 0.66
N GLY A 150 9.67 -26.67 0.63
CA GLY A 150 10.47 -26.19 1.78
C GLY A 150 9.65 -25.86 3.03
N TYR A 151 8.34 -25.64 2.87
CA TYR A 151 7.43 -25.30 3.97
C TYR A 151 6.22 -26.25 4.06
N ALA A 152 6.28 -27.41 3.41
CA ALA A 152 5.15 -28.37 3.37
C ALA A 152 4.73 -28.92 4.75
N HIS A 153 5.57 -28.76 5.78
CA HIS A 153 5.28 -29.14 7.16
C HIS A 153 4.47 -28.07 7.93
N LEU A 154 4.29 -26.88 7.35
CA LEU A 154 3.52 -25.79 7.93
C LEU A 154 2.09 -25.81 7.37
N SER A 155 1.14 -25.37 8.17
CA SER A 155 -0.28 -25.35 7.82
C SER A 155 -0.87 -23.96 7.95
N SER A 156 -1.66 -23.57 6.96
CA SER A 156 -2.42 -22.33 6.92
C SER A 156 -3.70 -22.54 6.10
N ALA A 157 -4.61 -21.57 6.14
CA ALA A 157 -5.71 -21.55 5.19
C ALA A 157 -5.19 -21.24 3.79
N LEU A 158 -5.69 -21.95 2.78
CA LEU A 158 -5.29 -21.72 1.39
C LEU A 158 -5.63 -20.28 0.96
N ARG A 159 -4.59 -19.52 0.61
CA ARG A 159 -4.69 -18.16 0.07
C ARG A 159 -4.41 -18.16 -1.43
N ASP A 160 -4.87 -17.11 -2.11
CA ASP A 160 -4.53 -16.89 -3.52
C ASP A 160 -3.03 -16.62 -3.69
N ALA A 161 -2.41 -17.24 -4.69
CA ALA A 161 -0.97 -17.14 -4.95
C ALA A 161 -0.51 -15.71 -5.28
N ALA A 162 -1.35 -14.93 -5.98
CA ALA A 162 -1.04 -13.54 -6.29
C ALA A 162 -1.12 -12.67 -5.02
N GLU A 163 -2.08 -12.94 -4.13
CA GLU A 163 -2.15 -12.25 -2.83
C GLU A 163 -0.94 -12.56 -1.95
N VAL A 164 -0.51 -13.82 -1.86
CA VAL A 164 0.68 -14.23 -1.09
C VAL A 164 1.94 -13.58 -1.64
N LEU A 165 2.11 -13.58 -2.98
CA LEU A 165 3.25 -12.94 -3.62
C LEU A 165 3.27 -11.43 -3.35
N LEU A 166 2.14 -10.73 -3.50
CA LEU A 166 2.07 -9.29 -3.23
C LEU A 166 2.38 -8.98 -1.77
N ASP A 167 1.77 -9.71 -0.83
CA ASP A 167 1.96 -9.54 0.62
C ASP A 167 3.44 -9.73 1.02
N ALA A 168 4.14 -10.69 0.43
CA ALA A 168 5.57 -10.87 0.64
C ALA A 168 6.41 -9.71 0.06
N LEU A 169 6.07 -9.24 -1.14
CA LEU A 169 6.81 -8.15 -1.81
C LEU A 169 6.61 -6.80 -1.14
N ASP A 170 5.51 -6.63 -0.41
CA ASP A 170 5.18 -5.37 0.27
C ASP A 170 6.03 -5.12 1.52
N ARG A 171 6.67 -6.17 2.05
CA ARG A 171 7.46 -6.09 3.29
C ARG A 171 8.81 -5.46 3.09
N ASP A 172 9.21 -4.64 4.04
CA ASP A 172 10.56 -4.08 4.06
C ASP A 172 11.61 -5.13 4.40
N ASN A 173 11.26 -6.10 5.24
CA ASN A 173 12.15 -7.17 5.68
C ASN A 173 11.43 -8.51 5.60
N LEU A 174 12.07 -9.48 4.96
CA LEU A 174 11.60 -10.84 4.80
C LEU A 174 12.76 -11.79 5.08
N ASP A 175 12.49 -12.91 5.76
CA ASP A 175 13.47 -13.99 5.87
C ASP A 175 14.02 -14.39 4.49
N ALA A 176 15.34 -14.55 4.40
CA ALA A 176 16.03 -14.80 3.14
C ALA A 176 15.51 -16.07 2.43
N ARG A 177 15.11 -17.12 3.17
CA ARG A 177 14.59 -18.35 2.58
C ARG A 177 13.19 -18.15 2.00
N ILE A 178 12.38 -17.30 2.61
CA ILE A 178 11.06 -16.94 2.08
C ILE A 178 11.22 -16.08 0.83
N ALA A 179 12.14 -15.11 0.86
CA ALA A 179 12.47 -14.30 -0.32
C ALA A 179 12.96 -15.15 -1.49
N GLU A 180 13.85 -16.10 -1.23
CA GLU A 180 14.33 -17.10 -2.20
C GLU A 180 13.21 -17.99 -2.74
N ALA A 181 12.17 -18.26 -1.95
CA ALA A 181 11.01 -19.05 -2.36
C ALA A 181 10.06 -18.31 -3.33
N LEU A 182 10.02 -16.97 -3.32
CA LEU A 182 9.01 -16.21 -4.09
C LEU A 182 8.99 -16.50 -5.61
N PRO A 183 10.13 -16.69 -6.30
CA PRO A 183 10.16 -17.06 -7.71
C PRO A 183 9.51 -18.41 -8.05
N TRP A 184 9.27 -19.27 -7.05
CA TRP A 184 8.52 -20.51 -7.24
C TRP A 184 7.03 -20.26 -7.53
N LEU A 185 6.43 -19.20 -6.98
CA LEU A 185 5.00 -18.89 -7.18
C LEU A 185 4.66 -18.64 -8.67
N PRO A 186 5.37 -17.78 -9.42
CA PRO A 186 5.13 -17.61 -10.86
C PRO A 186 5.37 -18.86 -11.70
N LEU A 187 6.29 -19.73 -11.27
CA LEU A 187 6.57 -21.00 -11.96
C LEU A 187 5.44 -22.00 -11.77
N GLN A 188 4.91 -22.11 -10.55
CA GLN A 188 3.86 -23.07 -10.22
C GLN A 188 2.47 -22.57 -10.61
N TYR A 189 2.25 -21.26 -10.55
CA TYR A 189 0.97 -20.61 -10.82
C TYR A 189 1.11 -19.57 -11.94
N PRO A 190 1.46 -19.98 -13.18
CA PRO A 190 1.67 -19.06 -14.30
C PRO A 190 0.40 -18.32 -14.73
N GLN A 191 -0.78 -18.79 -14.29
CA GLN A 191 -2.08 -18.19 -14.57
C GLN A 191 -2.67 -17.46 -13.36
N MET A 192 -1.87 -17.15 -12.33
CA MET A 192 -2.33 -16.31 -11.21
C MET A 192 -2.83 -14.96 -11.74
N ASN A 193 -3.58 -14.20 -10.93
CA ASN A 193 -4.20 -12.96 -11.35
C ASN A 193 -3.16 -11.83 -11.59
N TRP A 194 -2.47 -11.89 -12.73
CA TRP A 194 -1.39 -10.97 -13.12
C TRP A 194 -1.87 -9.54 -13.23
N ARG A 195 -3.09 -9.35 -13.77
CA ARG A 195 -3.71 -8.03 -13.88
C ARG A 195 -3.88 -7.39 -12.51
N TRP A 196 -4.30 -8.15 -11.51
CA TRP A 196 -4.46 -7.68 -10.14
C TRP A 196 -3.11 -7.36 -9.51
N ILE A 197 -2.15 -8.30 -9.49
CA ILE A 197 -0.87 -8.09 -8.80
C ILE A 197 -0.03 -6.98 -9.43
N VAL A 198 -0.03 -6.85 -10.76
CA VAL A 198 0.70 -5.77 -11.42
C VAL A 198 0.09 -4.40 -11.08
N ALA A 199 -1.23 -4.28 -11.04
CA ALA A 199 -1.90 -3.05 -10.62
C ALA A 199 -1.53 -2.68 -9.17
N HIS A 200 -1.56 -3.66 -8.27
CA HIS A 200 -1.27 -3.43 -6.84
C HIS A 200 0.20 -3.15 -6.57
N ALA A 201 1.11 -3.83 -7.26
CA ALA A 201 2.53 -3.57 -7.15
C ALA A 201 2.86 -2.14 -7.61
N LYS A 202 2.21 -1.64 -8.67
CA LYS A 202 2.36 -0.23 -9.10
C LYS A 202 1.85 0.74 -8.03
N LEU A 203 0.67 0.48 -7.46
CA LEU A 203 0.08 1.33 -6.41
C LEU A 203 0.96 1.43 -5.16
N ARG A 204 1.72 0.37 -4.83
CA ARG A 204 2.57 0.29 -3.63
C ARG A 204 4.06 0.51 -3.92
N ASN A 205 4.40 0.95 -5.14
CA ASN A 205 5.79 1.10 -5.59
C ASN A 205 6.65 -0.18 -5.46
N ARG A 206 6.03 -1.36 -5.60
CA ARG A 206 6.68 -2.69 -5.52
C ARG A 206 6.95 -3.31 -6.89
N GLN A 207 6.71 -2.60 -7.99
CA GLN A 207 6.84 -3.13 -9.34
C GLN A 207 8.26 -3.56 -9.73
N ASN A 208 9.30 -2.97 -9.11
CA ASN A 208 10.68 -3.43 -9.32
C ASN A 208 10.93 -4.80 -8.65
N ARG A 209 10.45 -4.99 -7.42
CA ARG A 209 10.50 -6.28 -6.72
C ARG A 209 9.72 -7.36 -7.46
N LEU A 210 8.50 -7.05 -7.88
CA LEU A 210 7.70 -7.97 -8.70
C LEU A 210 8.37 -8.27 -10.04
N GLY A 211 8.85 -7.24 -10.74
CA GLY A 211 9.53 -7.38 -12.03
C GLY A 211 10.77 -8.27 -11.93
N PHE A 212 11.53 -8.15 -10.85
CA PHE A 212 12.66 -9.02 -10.55
C PHE A 212 12.23 -10.47 -10.38
N VAL A 213 11.26 -10.75 -9.51
CA VAL A 213 10.77 -12.11 -9.26
C VAL A 213 10.28 -12.77 -10.55
N VAL A 214 9.40 -12.09 -11.30
CA VAL A 214 8.82 -12.65 -12.53
C VAL A 214 9.89 -12.87 -13.61
N ASN A 215 10.84 -11.94 -13.76
CA ASN A 215 11.93 -12.09 -14.73
C ASN A 215 12.87 -13.24 -14.34
N LEU A 216 13.14 -13.40 -13.04
CA LEU A 216 13.93 -14.52 -12.54
C LEU A 216 13.23 -15.86 -12.79
N SER A 217 11.93 -15.96 -12.47
CA SER A 217 11.10 -17.12 -12.78
C SER A 217 11.07 -17.42 -14.28
N ALA A 218 10.93 -16.42 -15.16
CA ALA A 218 10.94 -16.63 -16.60
C ALA A 218 12.27 -17.25 -17.08
N ARG A 219 13.40 -16.79 -16.55
CA ARG A 219 14.72 -17.36 -16.88
C ARG A 219 14.88 -18.79 -16.36
N VAL A 220 14.35 -19.09 -15.17
CA VAL A 220 14.30 -20.45 -14.63
C VAL A 220 13.41 -21.37 -15.50
N ALA A 221 12.26 -20.89 -15.95
CA ALA A 221 11.37 -21.63 -16.85
C ALA A 221 12.06 -21.96 -18.18
N VAL A 222 12.80 -21.02 -18.78
CA VAL A 222 13.63 -21.26 -19.98
C VAL A 222 14.69 -22.33 -19.71
N ALA A 223 15.43 -22.22 -18.61
CA ALA A 223 16.47 -23.20 -18.25
C ALA A 223 15.90 -24.62 -18.07
N LYS A 224 14.61 -24.73 -17.73
CA LYS A 224 13.87 -25.98 -17.54
C LYS A 224 13.03 -26.40 -18.76
N ALA A 225 13.22 -25.75 -19.91
CA ALA A 225 12.46 -26.01 -21.15
C ALA A 225 10.93 -25.88 -21.02
N GLN A 226 10.45 -25.05 -20.08
CA GLN A 226 9.03 -24.72 -19.91
C GLN A 226 8.70 -23.47 -20.74
N CYS A 227 8.70 -23.63 -22.06
CA CYS A 227 8.59 -22.51 -22.99
C CYS A 227 7.25 -21.75 -22.87
N ASP A 228 6.17 -22.47 -22.60
CA ASP A 228 4.82 -21.93 -22.39
C ASP A 228 4.75 -21.03 -21.14
N VAL A 229 5.29 -21.50 -20.02
CA VAL A 229 5.40 -20.74 -18.78
C VAL A 229 6.29 -19.52 -18.99
N ALA A 230 7.46 -19.70 -19.61
CA ALA A 230 8.38 -18.62 -19.89
C ALA A 230 7.73 -17.51 -20.74
N GLU A 231 6.97 -17.89 -21.77
CA GLU A 231 6.29 -16.92 -22.63
C GLU A 231 5.27 -16.08 -21.85
N VAL A 232 4.44 -16.70 -21.02
CA VAL A 232 3.47 -15.99 -20.16
C VAL A 232 4.20 -15.00 -19.24
N LEU A 233 5.25 -15.45 -18.56
CA LEU A 233 5.99 -14.61 -17.62
C LEU A 233 6.72 -13.46 -18.34
N TYR A 234 7.28 -13.67 -19.53
CA TYR A 234 7.92 -12.59 -20.29
C TYR A 234 6.93 -11.52 -20.77
N ARG A 235 5.66 -11.87 -21.02
CA ARG A 235 4.62 -10.86 -21.31
C ARG A 235 4.36 -9.97 -20.09
N VAL A 236 4.30 -10.55 -18.89
CA VAL A 236 4.17 -9.81 -17.63
C VAL A 236 5.40 -8.94 -17.38
N VAL A 237 6.61 -9.46 -17.61
CA VAL A 237 7.86 -8.69 -17.56
C VAL A 237 7.80 -7.48 -18.49
N ALA A 238 7.35 -7.67 -19.74
CA ALA A 238 7.23 -6.58 -20.70
C ALA A 238 6.27 -5.49 -20.25
N GLU A 239 5.19 -5.83 -19.53
CA GLU A 239 4.29 -4.86 -18.92
C GLU A 239 4.97 -4.09 -17.78
N LEU A 240 5.61 -4.80 -16.84
CA LEU A 240 6.28 -4.19 -15.69
C LEU A 240 7.44 -3.30 -16.10
N ARG A 241 8.12 -3.61 -17.22
CA ARG A 241 9.22 -2.81 -17.77
C ARG A 241 8.78 -1.38 -18.10
N LYS A 242 7.52 -1.19 -18.51
CA LYS A 242 6.95 0.12 -18.82
C LYS A 242 6.75 0.99 -17.57
N ALA A 243 6.65 0.37 -16.40
CA ALA A 243 6.41 1.04 -15.12
C ALA A 243 7.61 0.97 -14.16
N ARG A 244 8.78 0.55 -14.66
CA ARG A 244 10.01 0.36 -13.87
C ARG A 244 10.40 1.66 -13.15
N LEU A 245 10.67 1.57 -11.85
CA LEU A 245 11.12 2.71 -11.05
C LEU A 245 12.63 2.92 -11.20
N ALA A 246 13.05 4.19 -11.28
CA ALA A 246 14.46 4.57 -11.29
C ALA A 246 15.14 4.42 -9.91
N ALA A 247 14.36 4.46 -8.83
CA ALA A 247 14.86 4.31 -7.47
C ALA A 247 15.49 2.93 -7.25
N ASN A 248 16.59 2.91 -6.49
CA ASN A 248 17.15 1.68 -5.94
C ASN A 248 16.32 1.20 -4.76
N ASP A 249 16.21 -0.10 -4.62
CA ASP A 249 15.48 -0.77 -3.54
C ASP A 249 16.21 -2.07 -3.14
N THR A 250 15.85 -2.66 -2.02
CA THR A 250 16.31 -3.99 -1.62
C THR A 250 15.23 -5.02 -1.96
N PHE A 251 15.61 -6.28 -2.11
CA PHE A 251 14.63 -7.36 -2.26
C PHE A 251 14.14 -7.83 -0.89
N CYS A 252 13.34 -6.98 -0.22
CA CYS A 252 12.80 -7.21 1.12
C CYS A 252 13.87 -7.35 2.22
N HIS A 253 14.93 -6.53 2.18
CA HIS A 253 15.98 -6.50 3.20
C HIS A 253 16.42 -5.06 3.54
N VAL A 254 15.46 -4.18 3.84
CA VAL A 254 15.73 -2.76 4.13
C VAL A 254 16.63 -2.58 5.37
N CYS A 255 16.51 -3.46 6.36
CA CYS A 255 17.30 -3.40 7.60
C CYS A 255 18.75 -3.90 7.45
N TRP A 256 19.20 -4.29 6.24
CA TRP A 256 20.60 -4.65 6.05
C TRP A 256 21.54 -3.49 6.44
N PRO A 257 22.60 -3.80 7.21
CA PRO A 257 23.67 -2.84 7.47
C PRO A 257 24.20 -2.22 6.17
N PRO A 258 24.70 -0.97 6.19
CA PRO A 258 25.22 -0.33 4.98
C PRO A 258 26.31 -1.14 4.25
N SER A 259 27.13 -1.90 4.98
CA SER A 259 28.15 -2.80 4.41
C SER A 259 27.52 -3.95 3.61
N GLU A 260 26.47 -4.58 4.15
CA GLU A 260 25.76 -5.67 3.48
C GLU A 260 25.01 -5.17 2.24
N ARG A 261 24.36 -4.00 2.32
CA ARG A 261 23.71 -3.37 1.16
C ARG A 261 24.71 -3.04 0.06
N ARG A 262 25.85 -2.43 0.41
CA ARG A 262 26.92 -2.14 -0.56
C ARG A 262 27.46 -3.42 -1.21
N TYR A 263 27.71 -4.44 -0.40
CA TYR A 263 28.16 -5.73 -0.91
C TYR A 263 27.12 -6.37 -1.85
N ALA A 264 25.84 -6.34 -1.49
CA ALA A 264 24.76 -6.83 -2.35
C ALA A 264 24.68 -6.03 -3.65
N HIS A 265 24.82 -4.71 -3.59
CA HIS A 265 24.84 -3.83 -4.78
C HIS A 265 25.99 -4.17 -5.74
N GLU A 266 27.19 -4.40 -5.20
CA GLU A 266 28.37 -4.76 -5.99
C GLU A 266 28.27 -6.16 -6.61
N LYS A 267 27.63 -7.09 -5.90
CA LYS A 267 27.50 -8.50 -6.31
C LYS A 267 26.16 -8.82 -6.97
N ARG A 268 25.30 -7.82 -7.22
CA ARG A 268 23.95 -8.05 -7.73
C ARG A 268 23.96 -8.65 -9.13
N SER A 269 23.00 -9.52 -9.39
CA SER A 269 22.83 -10.15 -10.69
C SER A 269 22.46 -9.14 -11.77
N ARG A 270 22.64 -9.48 -13.06
CA ARG A 270 22.20 -8.61 -14.16
C ARG A 270 20.70 -8.32 -14.13
N VAL A 271 19.90 -9.28 -13.66
CA VAL A 271 18.45 -9.12 -13.50
C VAL A 271 18.13 -8.19 -12.33
N ALA A 272 18.83 -8.32 -11.21
CA ALA A 272 18.68 -7.42 -10.06
C ALA A 272 19.08 -5.98 -10.42
N ALA A 273 20.24 -5.80 -11.07
CA ALA A 273 20.67 -4.51 -11.58
C ALA A 273 19.65 -3.90 -12.57
N TYR A 274 19.06 -4.72 -13.45
CA TYR A 274 18.04 -4.25 -14.38
C TYR A 274 16.80 -3.69 -13.66
N TRP A 275 16.41 -4.27 -12.53
CA TRP A 275 15.26 -3.81 -11.73
C TRP A 275 15.64 -2.88 -10.58
N ASN A 276 16.86 -2.34 -10.56
CA ASN A 276 17.37 -1.48 -9.49
C ASN A 276 17.23 -2.10 -8.08
N LEU A 277 17.47 -3.42 -7.96
CA LEU A 277 17.44 -4.13 -6.69
C LEU A 277 18.82 -4.51 -6.20
N ASP A 278 19.06 -4.32 -4.91
CA ASP A 278 20.23 -4.82 -4.20
C ASP A 278 19.94 -6.22 -3.67
N THR A 279 20.21 -7.22 -4.50
CA THR A 279 20.13 -8.65 -4.15
C THR A 279 21.10 -9.46 -5.00
N ARG A 280 21.65 -10.52 -4.40
CA ARG A 280 22.56 -11.46 -5.08
C ARG A 280 21.82 -12.63 -5.73
N LEU A 281 20.51 -12.74 -5.53
CA LEU A 281 19.73 -13.88 -6.00
C LEU A 281 19.79 -14.03 -7.52
N THR A 282 20.05 -15.25 -7.96
CA THR A 282 20.17 -15.65 -9.37
C THR A 282 19.32 -16.88 -9.68
N GLU A 283 19.14 -17.15 -10.97
CA GLU A 283 18.45 -18.35 -11.46
C GLU A 283 19.15 -19.65 -11.02
N LYS A 284 20.46 -19.60 -10.75
CA LYS A 284 21.24 -20.76 -10.31
C LYS A 284 20.90 -21.16 -8.89
N ASP A 285 20.63 -20.17 -8.04
CA ASP A 285 20.23 -20.38 -6.64
C ASP A 285 18.84 -21.04 -6.54
N LEU A 286 18.08 -21.05 -7.64
CA LEU A 286 16.73 -21.60 -7.75
C LEU A 286 16.67 -22.90 -8.55
N ALA A 287 17.81 -23.42 -9.01
CA ALA A 287 17.86 -24.58 -9.90
C ALA A 287 17.24 -25.85 -9.27
N TRP A 288 17.23 -25.95 -7.94
CA TRP A 288 16.68 -27.07 -7.18
C TRP A 288 15.15 -27.10 -7.09
N MET A 289 14.44 -26.03 -7.48
CA MET A 289 13.00 -25.86 -7.26
C MET A 289 12.06 -26.80 -8.06
N ASP A 290 12.55 -27.83 -8.78
CA ASP A 290 11.72 -28.77 -9.56
C ASP A 290 11.60 -30.19 -8.99
N LEU A 291 12.13 -30.50 -7.81
CA LEU A 291 12.06 -31.87 -7.27
C LEU A 291 10.64 -32.32 -6.84
N GLY A 292 9.58 -31.57 -7.18
CA GLY A 292 8.21 -31.81 -6.72
C GLY A 292 7.15 -32.07 -7.80
N ARG A 293 7.51 -32.20 -9.10
CA ARG A 293 6.48 -32.41 -10.15
C ARG A 293 5.91 -33.83 -10.23
N GLU A 294 6.14 -34.67 -9.20
CA GLU A 294 5.48 -35.96 -9.02
C GLU A 294 4.47 -35.93 -7.85
N VAL A 295 3.45 -35.06 -7.92
CA VAL A 295 2.26 -35.24 -7.09
C VAL A 295 0.99 -35.09 -7.92
N LYS A 296 0.51 -36.26 -8.38
CA LYS A 296 -0.89 -36.65 -8.60
C LYS A 296 -1.73 -35.80 -9.56
N ARG A 297 -1.55 -36.04 -10.87
CA ARG A 297 -2.71 -36.12 -11.77
C ARG A 297 -3.48 -37.39 -11.42
N GLY A 298 -4.55 -37.28 -10.66
CA GLY A 298 -5.42 -38.41 -10.39
C GLY A 298 -6.30 -38.22 -9.16
N ILE A 299 -7.36 -37.43 -9.31
CA ILE A 299 -8.64 -37.71 -8.65
C ILE A 299 -9.73 -37.52 -9.71
N LYS A 300 -10.59 -38.55 -9.79
CA LYS A 300 -11.69 -38.76 -10.73
C LYS A 300 -12.70 -37.62 -10.77
#